data_AF-A0A376U6G6-F1
#
_entry.id   AF-A0A376U6G6-F1
#
_cell.length_a   1.000
_cell.length_b   1.000
_cell.length_c   1.000
_cell.angle_alpha   90.00
_cell.angle_beta   90.00
_cell.angle_gamma   90.00
#
_symmetry.space_group_name_H-M   'P 1'
#
loop_
_entity.id
_entity.type
_entity.pdbx_description
1 polymer ?
#
loop_
_entity_poly.entity_id
_entity_poly.type
_entity_poly.pdbx_seq_one_letter_code
_entity_poly.pdbx_strand_id
1 'polypeptide(L)'
;MKRIVFEALKEYYPQAKKEDWRLWQAGQRVQIIKRDADKGGVLRLGTEVVSDQQGTIAALLGASPGASTAAPIMLDLLEKVFGDRVSSPQWQATLKAIVPSYGRKLNGDVAATERELQYTSEVLGLKYDKPQAADSTPKPQLKPQPVQKEVADIAL
;
A
#
# COMPACT_ATOMS: atom_id res chain seq x y z
N MET A 1 -2.43 -32.13 4.57
CA MET A 1 -2.55 -31.22 3.40
C MET A 1 -2.88 -32.03 2.15
N LYS A 2 -3.81 -31.57 1.29
CA LYS A 2 -4.09 -32.24 -0.01
C LYS A 2 -2.81 -32.21 -0.87
N ARG A 3 -2.51 -33.30 -1.58
CA ARG A 3 -1.27 -33.47 -2.37
C ARG A 3 -1.01 -32.28 -3.31
N ILE A 4 -2.04 -31.81 -4.02
CA ILE A 4 -1.95 -30.69 -4.96
C ILE A 4 -1.50 -29.38 -4.28
N VAL A 5 -1.97 -29.10 -3.05
CA VAL A 5 -1.63 -27.87 -2.32
C VAL A 5 -0.18 -27.89 -1.82
N PHE A 6 0.32 -29.06 -1.42
CA PHE A 6 1.70 -29.21 -0.98
C PHE A 6 2.70 -29.14 -2.14
N GLU A 7 2.37 -29.72 -3.29
CA GLU A 7 3.22 -29.57 -4.49
C GLU A 7 3.30 -28.11 -4.93
N ALA A 8 2.16 -27.38 -4.95
CA ALA A 8 2.17 -25.95 -5.24
C ALA A 8 3.00 -25.14 -4.23
N LEU A 9 2.96 -25.48 -2.93
CA LEU A 9 3.84 -24.85 -1.92
C LEU A 9 5.33 -25.05 -2.26
N LYS A 10 5.71 -26.23 -2.74
CA LYS A 10 7.11 -26.53 -3.09
C LYS A 10 7.61 -25.75 -4.30
N GLU A 11 6.74 -25.20 -5.14
CA GLU A 11 7.13 -24.26 -6.21
C GLU A 11 7.68 -22.94 -5.63
N TYR A 12 7.15 -22.48 -4.50
CA TYR A 12 7.59 -21.24 -3.82
C TYR A 12 8.63 -21.49 -2.72
N TYR A 13 8.56 -22.63 -2.03
CA TYR A 13 9.49 -23.01 -0.97
C TYR A 13 9.93 -24.47 -1.12
N PRO A 14 10.96 -24.76 -1.94
CA PRO A 14 11.35 -26.13 -2.30
C PRO A 14 11.74 -27.03 -1.13
N GLN A 15 12.21 -26.44 -0.02
CA GLN A 15 12.63 -27.15 1.18
C GLN A 15 11.49 -27.46 2.16
N ALA A 16 10.23 -27.14 1.81
CA ALA A 16 9.08 -27.44 2.65
C ALA A 16 8.99 -28.94 2.99
N LYS A 17 8.94 -29.27 4.29
CA LYS A 17 8.69 -30.64 4.78
C LYS A 17 7.24 -30.78 5.18
N LYS A 18 6.57 -31.86 4.77
CA LYS A 18 5.12 -32.01 4.95
C LYS A 18 4.66 -31.96 6.42
N GLU A 19 5.50 -32.42 7.35
CA GLU A 19 5.23 -32.37 8.80
C GLU A 19 5.12 -30.95 9.38
N ASP A 20 5.77 -29.96 8.78
CA ASP A 20 5.75 -28.57 9.26
C ASP A 20 4.46 -27.84 8.87
N TRP A 21 3.60 -28.45 8.04
CA TRP A 21 2.46 -27.77 7.44
C TRP A 21 1.13 -28.48 7.71
N ARG A 22 0.18 -27.70 8.22
CA ARG A 22 -1.21 -28.11 8.39
C ARG A 22 -2.15 -27.22 7.59
N LEU A 23 -3.28 -27.77 7.19
CA LEU A 23 -4.35 -26.95 6.63
C LEU A 23 -4.96 -26.13 7.76
N TRP A 24 -5.18 -24.85 7.49
CA TRP A 24 -5.85 -23.94 8.39
C TRP A 24 -7.02 -23.27 7.67
N GLN A 25 -8.11 -23.02 8.39
CA GLN A 25 -9.22 -22.27 7.84
C GLN A 25 -8.78 -20.81 7.69
N ALA A 26 -8.72 -20.31 6.45
CA ALA A 26 -8.20 -18.98 6.11
C ALA A 26 -9.05 -17.79 6.59
N GLY A 27 -10.00 -18.02 7.51
CA GLY A 27 -10.98 -17.03 7.98
C GLY A 27 -12.10 -16.76 6.98
N GLN A 28 -12.96 -15.80 7.32
CA GLN A 28 -13.99 -15.28 6.42
C GLN A 28 -13.47 -13.99 5.75
N ARG A 29 -13.70 -13.87 4.44
CA ARG A 29 -13.45 -12.59 3.74
C ARG A 29 -14.63 -11.66 3.97
N VAL A 30 -14.35 -10.47 4.48
CA VAL A 30 -15.34 -9.40 4.66
C VAL A 30 -14.98 -8.26 3.72
N GLN A 31 -15.97 -7.72 3.02
CA GLN A 31 -15.84 -6.49 2.24
C GLN A 31 -16.66 -5.39 2.90
N ILE A 32 -16.08 -4.21 3.05
CA ILE A 32 -16.74 -3.08 3.72
C ILE A 32 -17.51 -2.28 2.66
N ILE A 33 -18.79 -2.01 2.91
CA ILE A 33 -19.63 -1.11 2.12
C ILE A 33 -20.01 0.06 3.03
N LYS A 34 -19.59 1.28 2.68
CA LYS A 34 -19.99 2.51 3.38
C LYS A 34 -21.12 3.19 2.62
N ARG A 35 -22.07 3.79 3.33
CA ARG A 35 -23.07 4.68 2.71
C ARG A 35 -22.40 5.99 2.30
N ASP A 36 -22.58 6.34 1.04
CA ASP A 36 -22.33 7.62 0.43
C ASP A 36 -23.68 8.32 0.22
N ALA A 37 -23.75 9.62 0.50
CA ALA A 37 -25.00 10.38 0.47
C ALA A 37 -25.62 10.44 -0.92
N ASP A 38 -24.78 10.45 -1.97
CA ASP A 38 -25.21 10.62 -3.36
C ASP A 38 -25.21 9.29 -4.12
N LYS A 39 -24.26 8.39 -3.81
CA LYS A 39 -24.00 7.16 -4.57
C LYS A 39 -24.54 5.89 -3.90
N GLY A 40 -25.15 5.99 -2.72
CA GLY A 40 -25.62 4.81 -1.98
C GLY A 40 -24.47 3.98 -1.39
N GLY A 41 -24.52 2.65 -1.47
CA GLY A 41 -23.47 1.80 -0.91
C GLY A 41 -22.21 1.78 -1.77
N VAL A 42 -21.10 2.34 -1.27
CA VAL A 42 -19.80 2.35 -1.97
C VAL A 42 -18.85 1.34 -1.34
N LEU A 43 -18.30 0.46 -2.18
CA LEU A 43 -17.28 -0.50 -1.79
C LEU A 43 -16.03 0.24 -1.29
N ARG A 44 -15.60 -0.07 -0.07
CA ARG A 44 -14.34 0.43 0.47
C ARG A 44 -13.27 -0.61 0.30
N LEU A 45 -12.30 -0.28 -0.53
CA LEU A 45 -11.07 -1.04 -0.67
C LEU A 45 -10.01 -0.43 0.25
N GLY A 46 -9.29 -1.28 0.97
CA GLY A 46 -8.12 -0.88 1.75
C GLY A 46 -8.29 -1.00 3.26
N THR A 47 -7.48 -0.22 3.96
CA THR A 47 -7.24 -0.27 5.39
C THR A 47 -7.43 1.14 5.96
N GLU A 48 -8.20 1.28 7.04
CA GLU A 48 -8.49 2.55 7.70
C GLU A 48 -8.05 2.49 9.15
N VAL A 49 -7.29 3.49 9.59
CA VAL A 49 -6.97 3.69 11.01
C VAL A 49 -8.08 4.52 11.64
N VAL A 50 -8.78 3.95 12.61
CA VAL A 50 -9.75 4.63 13.46
C VAL A 50 -9.22 4.71 14.89
N SER A 51 -9.55 5.79 15.58
CA SER A 51 -9.21 5.97 17.00
C SER A 51 -10.42 6.53 17.74
N ASP A 52 -10.50 6.26 19.04
CA ASP A 52 -11.41 6.98 19.92
C ASP A 52 -11.01 8.47 20.03
N GLN A 53 -11.91 9.29 20.57
CA GLN A 53 -11.69 10.73 20.71
C GLN A 53 -10.50 11.07 21.61
N GLN A 54 -10.17 10.18 22.55
CA GLN A 54 -9.11 10.37 23.53
C GLN A 54 -7.77 9.77 23.08
N GLY A 55 -7.72 9.07 21.93
CA GLY A 55 -6.52 8.40 21.44
C GLY A 55 -6.02 7.27 22.34
N THR A 56 -6.89 6.67 23.15
CA THR A 56 -6.53 5.57 24.05
C THR A 56 -6.64 4.21 23.36
N ILE A 57 -7.47 4.12 22.33
CA ILE A 57 -7.68 2.91 21.53
C ILE A 57 -7.62 3.27 20.06
N ALA A 58 -6.79 2.54 19.32
CA ALA A 58 -6.75 2.60 17.86
C ALA A 58 -7.03 1.21 17.28
N ALA A 59 -7.80 1.17 16.21
CA ALA A 59 -8.09 -0.03 15.47
C ALA A 59 -7.81 0.19 13.99
N LEU A 60 -7.37 -0.89 13.36
CA LEU A 60 -7.17 -0.95 11.93
C LEU A 60 -8.36 -1.74 11.34
N LEU A 61 -9.18 -1.06 10.55
CA LEU A 61 -10.37 -1.64 9.91
C LEU A 61 -10.10 -1.92 8.44
N GLY A 62 -10.53 -3.10 7.96
CA GLY A 62 -10.42 -3.48 6.55
C GLY A 62 -9.42 -4.59 6.32
N ALA A 63 -8.77 -4.58 5.14
CA ALA A 63 -7.79 -5.60 4.80
C ALA A 63 -6.55 -5.48 5.71
N SER A 64 -5.93 -6.62 6.03
CA SER A 64 -4.62 -6.62 6.68
C SER A 64 -3.63 -5.89 5.78
N PRO A 65 -2.87 -4.91 6.31
CA PRO A 65 -1.92 -4.16 5.49
C PRO A 65 -0.81 -5.09 5.02
N GLY A 66 -0.46 -4.97 3.73
CA GLY A 66 0.72 -5.63 3.18
C GLY A 66 1.99 -4.85 3.53
N ALA A 67 3.15 -5.40 3.18
CA ALA A 67 4.45 -4.76 3.47
C ALA A 67 4.53 -3.31 2.96
N SER A 68 3.96 -3.02 1.78
CA SER A 68 3.98 -1.68 1.16
C SER A 68 3.06 -0.66 1.82
N THR A 69 2.07 -1.10 2.60
CA THR A 69 1.09 -0.20 3.25
C THR A 69 1.23 -0.14 4.76
N ALA A 70 1.85 -1.13 5.39
CA ALA A 70 1.98 -1.21 6.84
C ALA A 70 2.78 -0.02 7.42
N ALA A 71 3.93 0.31 6.83
CA ALA A 71 4.78 1.41 7.31
C ALA A 71 4.07 2.77 7.32
N PRO A 72 3.50 3.28 6.20
CA PRO A 72 2.80 4.56 6.22
C PRO A 72 1.57 4.56 7.15
N ILE A 73 0.82 3.45 7.21
CA ILE A 73 -0.32 3.32 8.13
C ILE A 73 0.10 3.46 9.60
N MET A 74 1.24 2.88 9.98
CA MET A 74 1.76 3.00 11.35
C MET A 74 2.25 4.40 11.65
N LEU A 75 2.86 5.11 10.69
CA LEU A 75 3.23 6.52 10.86
C LEU A 75 1.98 7.39 11.08
N ASP A 76 0.94 7.21 10.27
CA ASP A 76 -0.34 7.91 10.42
C ASP A 76 -0.98 7.63 11.80
N LEU A 77 -0.88 6.38 12.28
CA LEU A 77 -1.39 6.01 13.62
C LEU A 77 -0.60 6.74 14.71
N LEU A 78 0.73 6.77 14.63
CA LEU A 78 1.55 7.48 15.60
C LEU A 78 1.21 8.98 15.65
N GLU A 79 1.02 9.60 14.49
CA GLU A 79 0.65 11.02 14.39
C GLU A 79 -0.72 11.31 15.01
N LYS A 80 -1.72 10.43 14.79
CA LYS A 80 -3.08 10.61 15.32
C LYS A 80 -3.18 10.35 16.82
N VAL A 81 -2.52 9.29 17.29
CA VAL A 81 -2.70 8.74 18.64
C VAL A 81 -1.67 9.29 19.63
N PHE A 82 -0.46 9.57 19.14
CA PHE A 82 0.68 10.02 19.96
C PHE A 82 1.23 11.36 19.49
N GLY A 83 0.38 12.24 18.96
CA GLY A 83 0.76 13.52 18.35
C GLY A 83 1.75 14.33 19.18
N ASP A 84 1.49 14.54 20.47
CA ASP A 84 2.38 15.28 21.37
C ASP A 84 3.79 14.65 21.46
N ARG A 85 3.86 13.31 21.47
CA ARG A 85 5.15 12.61 21.47
C ARG A 85 5.81 12.73 20.11
N VAL A 86 5.08 12.55 19.01
CA VAL A 86 5.61 12.72 17.65
C VAL A 86 6.17 14.13 17.45
N SER A 87 5.54 15.17 18.02
CA SER A 87 6.05 16.54 17.99
C SER A 87 7.27 16.78 18.89
N SER A 88 7.59 15.86 19.81
CA SER A 88 8.75 16.01 20.68
C SER A 88 10.07 15.91 19.91
N PRO A 89 11.12 16.66 20.30
CA PRO A 89 12.42 16.61 19.65
C PRO A 89 13.03 15.20 19.62
N GLN A 90 12.83 14.42 20.69
CA GLN A 90 13.37 13.06 20.80
C GLN A 90 12.76 12.11 19.77
N TRP A 91 11.44 12.15 19.59
CA TRP A 91 10.77 11.29 18.61
C TRP A 91 11.02 11.78 17.19
N GLN A 92 11.04 13.08 16.95
CA GLN A 92 11.44 13.63 15.65
C GLN A 92 12.83 13.14 15.23
N ALA A 93 13.81 13.15 16.16
CA ALA A 93 15.15 12.63 15.89
C ALA A 93 15.12 11.12 15.58
N THR A 94 14.35 10.34 16.34
CA THR A 94 14.23 8.89 16.15
C THR A 94 13.54 8.54 14.82
N LEU A 95 12.43 9.19 14.51
CA LEU A 95 11.68 8.98 13.27
C LEU A 95 12.53 9.31 12.04
N LYS A 96 13.29 10.41 12.09
CA LYS A 96 14.22 10.78 11.00
C LYS A 96 15.45 9.89 10.91
N ALA A 97 15.85 9.23 11.99
CA ALA A 97 16.91 8.23 11.94
C ALA A 97 16.44 6.94 11.24
N ILE A 98 15.19 6.54 11.44
CA ILE A 98 14.60 5.33 10.84
C ILE A 98 14.12 5.61 9.40
N VAL A 99 13.49 6.76 9.18
CA VAL A 99 12.92 7.20 7.91
C VAL A 99 13.48 8.61 7.62
N PRO A 100 14.64 8.72 6.93
CA PRO A 100 15.30 10.01 6.66
C PRO A 100 14.42 11.06 5.98
N SER A 101 13.50 10.61 5.12
CA SER A 101 12.52 11.45 4.42
C SER A 101 11.27 11.79 5.23
N TYR A 102 11.18 11.41 6.50
CA TYR A 102 9.98 11.68 7.32
C TYR A 102 9.64 13.17 7.39
N GLY A 103 8.38 13.50 7.09
CA GLY A 103 7.89 14.87 6.99
C GLY A 103 8.19 15.60 5.66
N ARG A 104 8.86 14.95 4.70
CA ARG A 104 9.13 15.50 3.37
C ARG A 104 8.28 14.81 2.30
N LYS A 105 7.58 15.61 1.49
CA LYS A 105 6.91 15.10 0.29
C LYS A 105 7.95 14.87 -0.81
N LEU A 106 8.18 13.62 -1.18
CA LEU A 106 9.10 13.25 -2.27
C LEU A 106 8.47 13.44 -3.66
N ASN A 107 7.16 13.17 -3.79
CA ASN A 107 6.45 13.36 -5.05
C ASN A 107 6.53 14.82 -5.53
N GLY A 108 7.14 15.02 -6.70
CA GLY A 108 7.39 16.35 -7.28
C GLY A 108 8.77 16.93 -6.97
N ASP A 109 9.54 16.30 -6.08
CA ASP A 109 10.93 16.67 -5.76
C ASP A 109 11.87 15.56 -6.25
N VAL A 110 12.33 15.71 -7.50
CA VAL A 110 13.20 14.74 -8.16
C VAL A 110 14.50 14.56 -7.37
N ALA A 111 15.11 15.65 -6.93
CA ALA A 111 16.38 15.60 -6.20
C ALA A 111 16.25 14.89 -4.84
N ALA A 112 15.14 15.08 -4.13
CA ALA A 112 14.88 14.33 -2.89
C ALA A 112 14.64 12.84 -3.16
N THR A 113 13.83 12.54 -4.17
CA THR A 113 13.51 11.16 -4.55
C THR A 113 14.77 10.39 -4.93
N GLU A 114 15.65 11.00 -5.73
CA GLU A 114 16.92 10.39 -6.12
C GLU A 114 17.85 10.13 -4.93
N ARG A 115 17.92 11.08 -3.96
CA ARG A 115 18.72 10.88 -2.74
C ARG A 115 18.22 9.70 -1.91
N GLU A 116 16.90 9.59 -1.72
CA GLU A 116 16.31 8.50 -0.94
C GLU A 116 16.46 7.15 -1.62
N LEU A 117 16.30 7.09 -2.95
CA LEU A 117 16.53 5.88 -3.73
C LEU A 117 17.99 5.45 -3.66
N GLN A 118 18.93 6.39 -3.83
CA GLN A 118 20.36 6.12 -3.70
C GLN A 118 20.70 5.58 -2.31
N TYR A 119 20.27 6.26 -1.25
CA TYR A 119 20.48 5.83 0.13
C TYR A 119 19.93 4.41 0.38
N THR A 120 18.69 4.16 -0.06
CA THR A 120 18.05 2.85 0.10
C THR A 120 18.82 1.76 -0.66
N SER A 121 19.29 2.06 -1.87
CA SER A 121 20.11 1.12 -2.64
C SER A 121 21.44 0.81 -1.93
N GLU A 122 22.13 1.82 -1.38
CA GLU A 122 23.36 1.63 -0.61
C GLU A 122 23.14 0.72 0.60
N VAL A 123 22.08 0.97 1.38
CA VAL A 123 21.72 0.16 2.56
C VAL A 123 21.40 -1.29 2.18
N LEU A 124 20.73 -1.51 1.05
CA LEU A 124 20.34 -2.85 0.57
C LEU A 124 21.44 -3.54 -0.24
N GLY A 125 22.59 -2.91 -0.47
CA GLY A 125 23.65 -3.45 -1.32
C GLY A 125 23.25 -3.56 -2.80
N LEU A 126 22.34 -2.69 -3.25
CA LEU A 126 21.85 -2.63 -4.63
C LEU A 126 22.60 -1.53 -5.40
N LYS A 127 22.69 -1.72 -6.72
CA LYS A 127 23.20 -0.67 -7.62
C LYS A 127 22.07 0.32 -7.93
N TYR A 128 22.27 1.59 -7.64
CA TYR A 128 21.38 2.66 -8.09
C TYR A 128 21.91 3.28 -9.39
N ASP A 129 21.16 3.10 -10.47
CA ASP A 129 21.39 3.79 -11.73
C ASP A 129 20.41 4.95 -11.84
N LYS A 130 20.95 6.18 -11.82
CA LYS A 130 20.14 7.39 -11.89
C LYS A 130 19.28 7.37 -13.16
N PRO A 131 17.94 7.55 -13.06
CA PRO A 131 17.08 7.60 -14.24
C PRO A 131 17.54 8.73 -15.17
N GLN A 132 17.77 8.41 -16.44
CA GLN A 132 17.87 9.43 -17.47
C GLN A 132 16.49 10.11 -17.62
N ALA A 133 16.49 11.39 -17.96
CA ALA A 133 15.25 12.12 -18.25
C ALA A 133 14.43 11.28 -19.25
N ALA A 134 13.15 11.05 -18.91
CA ALA A 134 12.28 10.28 -19.79
C ALA A 134 12.33 10.86 -21.20
N ASP A 135 12.57 10.00 -22.19
CA ASP A 135 12.32 10.37 -23.58
C ASP A 135 10.92 10.98 -23.67
N SER A 136 10.80 12.07 -24.44
CA SER A 136 9.53 12.78 -24.61
C SER A 136 8.44 11.77 -24.93
N THR A 137 7.49 11.58 -24.01
CA THR A 137 6.39 10.63 -24.17
C THR A 137 5.70 10.97 -25.50
N PRO A 138 5.63 10.06 -26.48
CA PRO A 138 4.89 10.32 -27.70
C PRO A 138 3.46 10.66 -27.30
N LYS A 139 3.01 11.88 -27.59
CA LYS A 139 1.62 12.26 -27.39
C LYS A 139 0.76 11.26 -28.17
N PRO A 140 -0.23 10.60 -27.55
CA PRO A 140 -1.13 9.73 -28.28
C PRO A 140 -1.78 10.53 -29.42
N GLN A 141 -1.45 10.19 -30.66
CA GLN A 141 -2.22 10.67 -31.81
C GLN A 141 -3.55 9.92 -31.76
N LEU A 142 -4.59 10.59 -31.23
CA LEU A 142 -5.96 10.11 -31.30
C LEU A 142 -6.35 10.00 -32.78
N LYS A 143 -6.33 8.77 -33.30
CA LYS A 143 -7.03 8.47 -34.55
C LYS A 143 -8.52 8.73 -34.32
N PRO A 144 -9.24 9.38 -35.26
CA PRO A 144 -10.68 9.55 -35.14
C PRO A 144 -11.33 8.19 -34.88
N GLN A 145 -12.05 8.07 -33.76
CA GLN A 145 -12.80 6.86 -33.48
C GLN A 145 -13.95 6.77 -34.50
N PRO A 146 -14.19 5.60 -35.11
CA PRO A 146 -15.38 5.40 -35.93
C PRO A 146 -16.61 5.59 -35.04
N VAL A 147 -17.58 6.36 -35.54
CA VAL A 147 -18.85 6.68 -34.88
C VAL A 147 -19.49 5.39 -34.35
N GLN A 148 -19.68 5.31 -33.03
CA GLN A 148 -20.42 4.21 -32.40
C GLN A 148 -21.85 4.21 -32.96
N LYS A 149 -22.25 3.09 -33.57
CA LYS A 149 -23.66 2.83 -33.85
C LYS A 149 -24.38 2.64 -32.52
N GLU A 150 -25.49 3.37 -32.39
CA GLU A 150 -26.46 3.32 -31.30
C GLU A 150 -26.83 1.86 -31.00
N VAL A 151 -26.54 1.41 -29.78
CA VAL A 151 -26.96 0.09 -29.27
C VAL A 151 -28.33 0.26 -28.63
N ALA A 152 -29.30 -0.52 -29.12
CA ALA A 152 -30.69 -0.48 -28.70
C ALA A 152 -30.86 -0.76 -27.19
N ASP A 153 -31.73 0.03 -26.57
CA ASP A 153 -32.20 -0.12 -25.19
C ASP A 153 -32.70 -1.54 -24.93
N ILE A 154 -32.11 -2.21 -23.94
CA ILE A 154 -32.73 -3.33 -23.26
C ILE A 154 -32.93 -2.87 -21.81
N ALA A 155 -34.10 -2.30 -21.57
CA ALA A 155 -34.59 -1.96 -20.24
C ALA A 155 -34.85 -3.23 -19.41
N LEU A 156 -34.58 -3.14 -18.11
CA LEU A 156 -35.06 -4.04 -17.08
C LEU A 156 -35.70 -3.19 -15.97
#